data_AF-A0A2M7DUM4-F1
#
_entry.id   AF-A0A2M7DUM4-F1
#
_cell.length_a   1.000
_cell.length_b   1.000
_cell.length_c   1.000
_cell.angle_alpha   90.00
_cell.angle_beta   90.00
_cell.angle_gamma   90.00
#
_symmetry.space_group_name_H-M   'P 1'
#
loop_
_entity.id
_entity.type
_entity.pdbx_description
1 polymer ?
#
loop_
_entity_poly.entity_id
_entity_poly.type
_entity_poly.pdbx_seq_one_letter_code
_entity_poly.pdbx_strand_id
1 'polypeptide(L)'
;MTDKDFFEKLSVLSTEFAKYILEYPEIDEQIPDGAQVVLLLENETEFNERNIALAREQREEGQPVVFVKVKGLASVPISRIINPELKLVSSI
;
A
#
# COMPACT_ATOMS: atom_id res chain seq x y z
N MET A 1 10.58 -15.86 -1.74
CA MET A 1 9.52 -15.53 -0.75
C MET A 1 8.66 -16.75 -0.45
N THR A 2 8.36 -17.05 0.82
CA THR A 2 7.43 -18.17 1.16
C THR A 2 5.97 -17.76 0.96
N ASP A 3 5.04 -18.72 0.93
CA ASP A 3 3.60 -18.45 0.87
C ASP A 3 3.12 -17.59 2.02
N LYS A 4 3.59 -17.92 3.23
CA LYS A 4 3.27 -17.16 4.43
C LYS A 4 3.72 -15.70 4.28
N ASP A 5 4.99 -15.47 3.91
CA ASP A 5 5.52 -14.10 3.74
C ASP A 5 4.74 -13.31 2.68
N PHE A 6 4.36 -13.97 1.58
CA PHE A 6 3.58 -13.36 0.50
C PHE A 6 2.20 -12.92 1.00
N PHE A 7 1.45 -13.81 1.64
CA PHE A 7 0.09 -13.50 2.13
C PHE A 7 0.10 -12.50 3.27
N GLU A 8 1.09 -12.55 4.18
CA GLU A 8 1.27 -11.53 5.21
C GLU A 8 1.51 -10.14 4.58
N LYS A 9 2.43 -10.05 3.62
CA LYS A 9 2.73 -8.79 2.92
C LYS A 9 1.53 -8.26 2.14
N LEU A 10 0.83 -9.13 1.41
CA LEU A 10 -0.37 -8.77 0.65
C LEU A 10 -1.50 -8.29 1.57
N SER A 11 -1.71 -8.95 2.70
CA SER A 11 -2.72 -8.57 3.69
C SER A 11 -2.45 -7.19 4.30
N VAL A 12 -1.20 -6.92 4.68
CA VAL A 12 -0.79 -5.59 5.19
C VAL A 12 -1.00 -4.52 4.12
N LEU A 13 -0.52 -4.75 2.90
CA LEU A 13 -0.63 -3.79 1.81
C LEU A 13 -2.09 -3.48 1.45
N SER A 14 -2.95 -4.50 1.44
CA SER A 14 -4.39 -4.34 1.18
C SER A 14 -5.08 -3.56 2.29
N THR A 15 -4.73 -3.82 3.55
CA THR A 15 -5.28 -3.10 4.71
C THR A 15 -4.88 -1.62 4.69
N GLU A 16 -3.62 -1.33 4.40
CA GLU A 16 -3.14 0.06 4.31
C GLU A 16 -3.74 0.80 3.11
N PHE A 17 -3.90 0.13 1.97
CA PHE A 17 -4.56 0.74 0.81
C PHE A 17 -6.04 1.04 1.07
N ALA A 18 -6.76 0.17 1.78
CA ALA A 18 -8.13 0.44 2.20
C ALA A 18 -8.23 1.69 3.10
N LYS A 19 -7.28 1.88 4.04
CA LYS A 19 -7.21 3.11 4.83
C LYS A 19 -6.90 4.34 3.97
N TYR A 20 -5.97 4.20 3.03
CA TYR A 20 -5.58 5.27 2.13
C TYR A 20 -6.78 5.77 1.30
N ILE A 21 -7.58 4.87 0.73
CA ILE A 21 -8.79 5.26 -0.01
C ILE A 21 -9.77 6.04 0.87
N LEU A 22 -9.95 5.64 2.14
CA LEU A 22 -10.83 6.38 3.06
C LEU A 22 -10.33 7.79 3.36
N GLU A 23 -9.02 8.02 3.33
CA GLU A 23 -8.40 9.34 3.52
C GLU A 23 -8.37 10.18 2.23
N TYR A 24 -8.33 9.53 1.07
CA TYR A 24 -8.22 10.16 -0.26
C TYR A 24 -9.28 9.62 -1.23
N PRO A 25 -10.57 9.98 -1.07
CA PRO A 25 -11.67 9.46 -1.90
C PRO A 25 -11.51 9.72 -3.40
N GLU A 26 -10.76 10.75 -3.80
CA GLU A 26 -10.47 11.06 -5.21
C GLU A 26 -9.72 9.93 -5.93
N ILE A 27 -9.09 9.02 -5.18
CA ILE A 27 -8.45 7.83 -5.72
C ILE A 27 -9.49 6.74 -5.99
N ASP A 28 -10.50 6.60 -5.12
CA ASP A 28 -11.61 5.65 -5.30
C ASP A 28 -12.42 5.98 -6.55
N GLU A 29 -12.68 7.27 -6.79
CA GLU A 29 -13.41 7.77 -7.97
C GLU A 29 -12.73 7.40 -9.31
N GLN A 30 -11.45 7.06 -9.30
CA GLN A 30 -10.69 6.63 -10.48
C GLN A 30 -10.75 5.12 -10.71
N ILE A 31 -11.26 4.34 -9.74
CA ILE A 31 -11.36 2.89 -9.81
C ILE A 31 -12.76 2.52 -10.34
N PRO A 32 -12.87 1.81 -11.47
CA PRO A 32 -14.17 1.38 -11.98
C PRO A 32 -14.90 0.46 -10.99
N ASP A 33 -16.22 0.58 -10.93
CA ASP A 33 -17.06 -0.31 -10.12
C ASP A 33 -16.78 -1.78 -10.47
N GLY A 34 -16.57 -2.60 -9.42
CA GLY A 34 -16.29 -4.03 -9.56
C GLY A 34 -14.91 -4.37 -10.09
N ALA A 35 -14.02 -3.38 -10.28
CA ALA A 35 -12.65 -3.65 -10.69
C ALA A 35 -11.86 -4.45 -9.64
N GLN A 36 -11.08 -5.42 -10.11
CA GLN A 36 -10.08 -6.08 -9.30
C GLN A 36 -8.86 -5.14 -9.15
N VAL A 37 -8.57 -4.73 -7.93
CA VAL A 37 -7.39 -3.91 -7.62
C VAL A 37 -6.20 -4.82 -7.34
N VAL A 38 -5.08 -4.56 -8.01
CA VAL A 38 -3.84 -5.31 -7.84
C VAL A 38 -2.72 -4.35 -7.47
N LEU A 39 -2.23 -4.48 -6.23
CA LEU A 39 -1.23 -3.61 -5.65
C LEU A 39 0.19 -4.08 -6.03
N LEU A 40 0.99 -3.18 -6.59
CA LEU A 40 2.37 -3.43 -7.02
C LEU A 40 3.33 -2.53 -6.26
N LEU A 41 4.45 -3.08 -5.79
CA LEU A 41 5.48 -2.34 -5.06
C LEU A 41 6.66 -2.02 -5.98
N GLU A 42 7.11 -0.77 -5.99
CA GLU A 42 8.08 -0.25 -6.99
C GLU A 42 9.37 -1.07 -7.14
N ASN A 43 9.87 -1.66 -6.06
CA ASN A 43 11.17 -2.35 -6.02
C ASN A 43 11.06 -3.83 -5.63
N GLU A 44 9.92 -4.48 -5.91
CA GLU A 44 9.57 -5.81 -5.39
C GLU A 44 9.10 -6.76 -6.50
N THR A 45 9.99 -7.08 -7.45
CA THR A 45 9.67 -7.87 -8.64
C THR A 45 9.05 -9.24 -8.31
N GLU A 46 9.65 -10.01 -7.40
CA GLU A 46 9.16 -11.35 -7.02
C GLU A 46 7.73 -11.29 -6.45
N PHE A 47 7.44 -10.29 -5.60
CA PHE A 47 6.10 -10.09 -5.05
C PHE A 47 5.10 -9.68 -6.13
N ASN A 48 5.47 -8.73 -7.00
CA ASN A 48 4.60 -8.21 -8.05
C ASN A 48 4.19 -9.30 -9.04
N GLU A 49 5.14 -10.10 -9.52
CA GLU A 49 4.87 -11.19 -10.45
C GLU A 49 3.89 -12.20 -9.85
N ARG A 50 4.12 -12.57 -8.58
CA ARG A 50 3.26 -13.49 -7.85
C ARG A 50 1.86 -12.92 -7.61
N ASN A 51 1.75 -11.63 -7.25
CA ASN A 51 0.47 -10.97 -7.02
C ASN A 51 -0.34 -10.85 -8.32
N ILE A 52 0.33 -10.56 -9.45
CA ILE A 52 -0.30 -10.53 -10.78
C ILE A 52 -0.78 -11.93 -11.18
N ALA A 53 -0.01 -12.98 -10.91
CA ALA A 53 -0.42 -14.35 -11.18
C ALA A 53 -1.68 -14.72 -10.37
N LEU A 54 -1.68 -14.44 -9.06
CA LEU A 54 -2.84 -14.66 -8.20
C LEU A 54 -4.07 -13.89 -8.69
N ALA A 55 -3.91 -12.62 -9.05
CA ALA A 55 -5.00 -11.80 -9.56
C ALA A 55 -5.61 -12.41 -10.82
N ARG A 56 -4.77 -12.86 -11.77
CA ARG A 56 -5.22 -13.53 -13.00
C ARG A 56 -6.01 -14.81 -12.73
N GLU A 57 -5.58 -15.61 -11.75
CA GLU A 57 -6.28 -16.84 -11.35
C GLU A 57 -7.65 -16.56 -10.71
N GLN A 58 -7.76 -15.45 -9.97
CA GLN A 58 -8.99 -15.07 -9.25
C GLN A 58 -9.96 -14.22 -10.08
N ARG A 59 -9.51 -13.67 -11.21
CA ARG A 59 -10.26 -12.71 -12.01
C ARG A 59 -11.52 -13.35 -12.59
N GLU A 60 -12.65 -12.68 -12.39
CA GLU A 60 -13.91 -13.08 -13.04
C GLU A 60 -13.91 -12.67 -14.54
N GLU A 61 -14.68 -13.40 -15.35
CA GLU A 61 -14.80 -13.10 -16.78
C GLU A 61 -15.32 -11.67 -16.99
N GLY A 62 -14.59 -10.86 -17.76
CA GLY A 62 -14.95 -9.47 -18.03
C GLY A 62 -14.65 -8.48 -16.90
N GLN A 63 -14.20 -8.93 -15.73
CA GLN A 63 -13.88 -8.04 -14.61
C GLN A 63 -12.76 -7.05 -14.98
N PRO A 64 -12.94 -5.73 -14.83
CA PRO A 64 -11.87 -4.75 -15.03
C PRO A 64 -10.73 -5.00 -14.04
N VAL A 65 -9.49 -4.70 -14.42
CA VAL A 65 -8.31 -4.81 -13.55
C VAL A 65 -7.61 -3.46 -13.48
N VAL A 66 -7.31 -3.02 -12.26
CA VAL A 66 -6.56 -1.78 -12.01
C VAL A 66 -5.25 -2.12 -11.31
N PHE A 67 -4.13 -1.74 -11.92
CA PHE A 67 -2.82 -1.81 -11.28
C PHE A 67 -2.55 -0.51 -10.51
N VAL A 68 -2.33 -0.63 -9.21
CA VAL A 68 -1.92 0.50 -8.36
C VAL A 68 -0.47 0.31 -7.98
N LYS A 69 0.39 1.18 -8.52
CA LYS A 69 1.82 1.17 -8.19
C LYS A 69 2.07 2.00 -6.93
N VAL A 70 2.56 1.35 -5.89
CA VAL A 70 2.90 1.93 -4.60
C VAL A 70 4.42 1.94 -4.44
N LYS A 71 4.99 3.05 -3.96
CA LYS A 71 6.45 3.15 -3.74
C LYS A 71 6.94 2.24 -2.60
N GLY A 72 6.10 2.04 -1.61
CA GLY A 72 6.38 1.31 -0.38
C GLY A 72 5.38 1.70 0.70
N LEU A 73 5.42 0.99 1.82
CA LEU A 73 4.70 1.42 3.01
C LEU A 73 5.57 2.43 3.77
N ALA A 74 4.97 3.53 4.22
CA ALA A 74 5.66 4.45 5.11
C ALA A 74 6.07 3.71 6.39
N SER A 75 7.29 3.96 6.88
CA SER A 75 7.67 3.49 8.20
C SER A 75 6.75 4.14 9.25
N VAL A 76 6.37 3.39 10.29
CA VAL A 76 5.61 3.87 11.48
C VAL A 76 6.06 5.27 11.89
N PRO A 77 5.15 6.13 12.39
CA PRO A 77 5.28 7.57 12.23
C PRO A 77 6.66 8.06 12.68
N ILE A 78 7.40 8.53 11.68
CA ILE A 78 8.49 9.49 11.85
C ILE A 78 8.00 10.60 12.79
N SER A 79 8.92 11.12 13.62
CA SER A 79 8.66 12.09 14.69
C SER A 79 7.48 13.03 14.40
N ARG A 80 6.51 13.09 15.32
CA ARG A 80 5.34 14.01 15.25
C ARG A 80 5.67 15.42 15.74
N ILE A 81 6.93 15.71 16.02
CA ILE A 81 7.36 17.02 16.55
C ILE A 81 7.24 18.05 15.43
N ILE A 82 6.45 19.09 15.66
CA ILE A 82 6.35 20.26 14.79
C ILE A 82 7.15 21.39 15.43
N ASN A 83 8.16 21.89 14.71
CA ASN A 83 8.97 23.07 15.05
C ASN A 83 9.57 23.06 16.48
N PRO A 84 10.50 22.14 16.80
CA PRO A 84 11.14 22.18 18.11
C PRO A 84 12.03 23.42 18.25
N GLU A 85 11.93 24.10 19.39
CA GLU A 85 12.84 25.17 19.79
C GLU A 85 13.86 24.64 20.80
N LEU A 86 15.14 24.86 20.53
CA LEU A 86 16.23 24.47 21.44
C LEU A 86 16.64 25.68 22.28
N LYS A 87 16.61 25.53 23.60
CA LYS A 87 17.18 26.50 24.55
C LYS A 87 18.31 25.85 25.34
N LEU A 88 19.52 26.37 25.18
CA LEU A 88 20.66 25.99 25.99
C LEU A 88 20.54 26.69 27.35
N VAL A 89 20.53 25.93 28.44
CA VAL A 89 20.46 26.46 29.81
C VAL A 89 21.78 26.17 30.52
N SER A 90 22.46 27.22 30.99
CA SER A 90 23.80 27.12 31.58
C SER A 90 23.81 26.55 33.01
N SER A 91 22.64 26.33 33.62
CA SER A 91 22.44 25.70 34.93
C SER A 91 20.99 25.23 35.10
N ILE A 92 20.79 24.10 35.80
CA ILE A 92 19.49 23.52 36.20
C ILE A 92 19.27 23.83 37.68
#